data_AF-A0A662I1P0-F1
#
_entry.id   AF-A0A662I1P0-F1
#
_cell.length_a   1.000
_cell.length_b   1.000
_cell.length_c   1.000
_cell.angle_alpha   90.00
_cell.angle_beta   90.00
_cell.angle_gamma   90.00
#
_symmetry.space_group_name_H-M   'P 1'
#
loop_
_entity.id
_entity.type
_entity.pdbx_description
1 polymer ?
#
loop_
_entity_poly.entity_id
_entity_poly.type
_entity_poly.pdbx_seq_one_letter_code
_entity_poly.pdbx_strand_id
1 'polypeptide(L)'
;MLSDMGPVSNMTPVYIRVLYPDFSEYGYWREADIKSTEYLGGGVWLIEMKPQVDPVWGVVPLRLYVEDWRGLVASAMTYTNIVLEVIKNTPDKVVYYSNGYRTIARSSTPDEVYTVELDWRFSLHFLLNEVPLENEAPPPIPPVPVKQLRIYTSRDGSTWRLAPFQAELWEQREWHGQQVWWPRAPADPTYWFNQSCRLVFQVSYPRAEDRVVYVNITWERDCDADIIRWNTSLWYDYRPPEYKDVASETFRIELIDAEHPVMRDYGYNYYGVAALGFRDPDGTAYGPTNIHAFGTWGNKLGAWRPYGTWRVFYRYSGNYSWAALPVRIFVTLNSTRVGNVYTGAVRDDYYDTLAIVYVINGSRYAACLVHVYWESTKTDQGFWMFSSMGGGRPAYYMYLKAQEAAGRWWRRRTYYNVSKEYSYASLWSHAEYTYPSFFCTHWGNGIGRAVFLSRSAVDALYDVGGRPRFAVTKWAPGGLPQHSLEYEFYPVDRAITVRRGTAYSYWFVIYMYSAEDRQGEWRRAYIYAPMFLEDYAPSIRVAEVSGVGG
;
A
#
# COMPACT_ATOMS: atom_id res chain seq x y z
N MET A 1 -1.44 -39.13 -54.24
CA MET A 1 -0.42 -39.62 -53.30
C MET A 1 0.38 -38.44 -52.79
N LEU A 2 -0.01 -37.98 -51.60
CA LEU A 2 0.71 -37.18 -50.59
C LEU A 2 0.08 -37.69 -49.26
N SER A 3 0.11 -38.99 -49.00
CA SER A 3 1.06 -39.66 -48.10
C SER A 3 1.14 -39.00 -46.71
N ASP A 4 0.26 -39.42 -45.82
CA ASP A 4 0.61 -39.97 -44.50
C ASP A 4 1.69 -39.26 -43.68
N MET A 5 1.56 -37.95 -43.53
CA MET A 5 2.12 -37.23 -42.39
C MET A 5 0.96 -36.50 -41.71
N GLY A 6 0.04 -37.27 -41.11
CA GLY A 6 -0.90 -36.72 -40.16
C GLY A 6 -0.14 -36.02 -39.02
N PRO A 7 -0.70 -34.98 -38.38
CA PRO A 7 -0.09 -34.47 -37.17
C PRO A 7 0.09 -35.62 -36.18
N VAL A 8 1.30 -35.74 -35.62
CA VAL A 8 1.72 -36.75 -34.63
C VAL A 8 1.07 -36.46 -33.26
N SER A 9 -0.21 -36.16 -33.24
CA SER A 9 -1.02 -36.09 -32.03
C SER A 9 -2.43 -36.55 -32.36
N ASN A 10 -2.68 -37.83 -32.09
CA ASN A 10 -4.01 -38.42 -32.08
C ASN A 10 -4.83 -37.89 -30.88
N MET A 11 -5.01 -36.56 -30.80
CA MET A 11 -5.95 -35.93 -29.88
C MET A 11 -7.33 -36.04 -30.52
N THR A 12 -7.92 -37.23 -30.49
CA THR A 12 -9.38 -37.33 -30.64
C THR A 12 -9.96 -36.73 -29.35
N PRO A 13 -10.59 -35.55 -29.40
CA PRO A 13 -11.11 -34.90 -28.21
C PRO A 13 -12.24 -35.75 -27.63
N VAL A 14 -12.11 -36.11 -26.37
CA VAL A 14 -13.18 -36.76 -25.60
C VAL A 14 -14.10 -35.70 -25.01
N TYR A 15 -13.55 -34.53 -24.70
CA TYR A 15 -14.30 -33.43 -24.12
C TYR A 15 -13.74 -32.08 -24.61
N ILE A 16 -14.63 -31.22 -25.11
CA ILE A 16 -14.34 -29.84 -25.48
C ILE A 16 -15.12 -28.95 -24.52
N ARG A 17 -14.44 -27.98 -23.92
CA ARG A 17 -15.05 -26.98 -23.05
C ARG A 17 -14.67 -25.60 -23.55
N VAL A 18 -15.65 -24.72 -23.72
CA VAL A 18 -15.39 -23.32 -24.07
C VAL A 18 -15.90 -22.45 -22.93
N LEU A 19 -15.04 -21.57 -22.43
CA LEU A 19 -15.38 -20.53 -21.46
C LEU A 19 -15.41 -19.17 -22.16
N TYR A 20 -16.35 -18.34 -21.76
CA TYR A 20 -16.47 -16.95 -22.18
C TYR A 20 -16.63 -16.05 -20.95
N PRO A 21 -16.16 -14.80 -21.01
CA PRO A 21 -16.33 -13.87 -19.91
C PRO A 21 -17.79 -13.43 -19.80
N ASP A 22 -18.26 -13.34 -18.57
CA ASP A 22 -19.52 -12.68 -18.26
C ASP A 22 -19.25 -11.18 -18.05
N PHE A 23 -19.58 -10.37 -19.05
CA PHE A 23 -19.40 -8.93 -18.96
C PHE A 23 -20.39 -8.25 -18.00
N SER A 24 -21.50 -8.91 -17.62
CA SER A 24 -22.38 -8.40 -16.56
C SER A 24 -21.78 -8.60 -15.16
N GLU A 25 -20.95 -9.61 -15.00
CA GLU A 25 -20.17 -9.91 -13.79
C GLU A 25 -18.67 -9.93 -14.11
N TYR A 26 -18.12 -8.77 -14.51
CA TYR A 26 -16.73 -8.65 -15.00
C TYR A 26 -15.71 -9.41 -14.12
N GLY A 27 -14.83 -10.17 -14.76
CA GLY A 27 -13.89 -11.09 -14.10
C GLY A 27 -14.42 -12.51 -13.87
N TYR A 28 -15.71 -12.76 -14.11
CA TYR A 28 -16.30 -14.09 -14.07
C TYR A 28 -16.28 -14.76 -15.46
N TRP A 29 -16.08 -16.07 -15.48
CA TRP A 29 -16.02 -16.87 -16.70
C TRP A 29 -17.11 -17.95 -16.65
N ARG A 30 -17.96 -17.99 -17.67
CA ARG A 30 -19.06 -18.95 -17.81
C ARG A 30 -18.72 -20.00 -18.87
N GLU A 31 -19.27 -21.18 -18.69
CA GLU A 31 -19.17 -22.25 -19.69
C GLU A 31 -20.21 -22.04 -20.80
N ALA A 32 -19.77 -22.12 -22.04
CA ALA A 32 -20.62 -22.03 -23.21
C ALA A 32 -21.35 -23.35 -23.47
N ASP A 33 -22.56 -23.24 -23.98
CA ASP A 33 -23.40 -24.36 -24.40
C ASP A 33 -23.02 -24.76 -25.83
N ILE A 34 -22.24 -25.84 -25.96
CA ILE A 34 -21.80 -26.38 -27.25
C ILE A 34 -22.97 -27.05 -27.97
N LYS A 35 -23.32 -26.52 -29.15
CA LYS A 35 -24.44 -26.99 -29.98
C LYS A 35 -24.04 -28.09 -30.94
N SER A 36 -22.86 -27.95 -31.55
CA SER A 36 -22.34 -28.94 -32.48
C SER A 36 -20.81 -28.88 -32.50
N THR A 37 -20.20 -30.01 -32.83
CA THR A 37 -18.76 -30.14 -33.05
C THR A 37 -18.55 -30.97 -34.31
N GLU A 38 -17.83 -30.44 -35.29
CA GLU A 38 -17.52 -31.11 -36.54
C GLU A 38 -16.00 -31.21 -36.70
N TYR A 39 -15.48 -32.42 -36.96
CA TYR A 39 -14.06 -32.60 -37.26
C TYR A 39 -13.80 -32.38 -38.74
N LEU A 40 -13.00 -31.35 -39.06
CA LEU A 40 -12.69 -30.96 -40.43
C LEU A 40 -11.43 -31.64 -40.98
N GLY A 41 -10.75 -32.46 -40.18
CA GLY A 41 -9.47 -33.09 -40.53
C GLY A 41 -8.25 -32.27 -40.12
N GLY A 42 -7.08 -32.90 -40.10
CA GLY A 42 -5.80 -32.22 -39.79
C GLY A 42 -5.71 -31.61 -38.38
N GLY A 43 -6.47 -32.12 -37.41
CA GLY A 43 -6.55 -31.54 -36.05
C GLY A 43 -7.46 -30.31 -35.94
N VAL A 44 -8.19 -29.96 -36.99
CA VAL A 44 -9.10 -28.81 -37.02
C VAL A 44 -10.52 -29.24 -36.68
N TRP A 45 -11.17 -28.46 -35.81
CA TRP A 45 -12.55 -28.66 -35.38
C TRP A 45 -13.36 -27.38 -35.59
N LEU A 46 -14.58 -27.53 -36.10
CA LEU A 46 -15.60 -26.48 -36.09
C LEU A 46 -16.48 -26.71 -34.87
N ILE A 47 -16.65 -25.67 -34.05
CA ILE A 47 -17.46 -25.71 -32.83
C ILE A 47 -18.51 -24.61 -32.91
N GLU A 48 -19.78 -24.98 -32.81
CA GLU A 48 -20.87 -24.03 -32.65
C GLU A 48 -21.28 -23.97 -31.18
N MET A 49 -21.43 -22.77 -30.63
CA MET A 49 -21.72 -22.57 -29.21
C MET A 49 -22.71 -21.42 -28.96
N LYS A 50 -23.30 -21.40 -27.76
CA LYS A 50 -24.09 -20.27 -27.25
C LYS A 50 -23.62 -19.83 -25.85
N PRO A 51 -23.68 -18.52 -25.53
CA PRO A 51 -24.08 -17.41 -26.39
C PRO A 51 -23.02 -17.04 -27.44
N GLN A 52 -23.39 -16.20 -28.41
CA GLN A 52 -22.41 -15.49 -29.22
C GLN A 52 -21.71 -14.46 -28.34
N VAL A 53 -20.39 -14.39 -28.42
CA VAL A 53 -19.55 -13.47 -27.64
C VAL A 53 -19.11 -12.34 -28.55
N ASP A 54 -19.42 -11.11 -28.15
CA ASP A 54 -19.04 -9.94 -28.92
C ASP A 54 -17.54 -9.65 -28.79
N PRO A 55 -16.88 -9.13 -29.85
CA PRO A 55 -15.49 -8.72 -29.76
C PRO A 55 -15.34 -7.53 -28.81
N VAL A 56 -14.29 -7.57 -27.98
CA VAL A 56 -13.86 -6.49 -27.09
C VAL A 56 -12.42 -6.18 -27.45
N TRP A 57 -12.11 -4.91 -27.73
CA TRP A 57 -10.78 -4.51 -28.23
C TRP A 57 -10.32 -5.30 -29.47
N GLY A 58 -11.26 -5.65 -30.36
CA GLY A 58 -10.96 -6.38 -31.60
C GLY A 58 -10.70 -7.88 -31.44
N VAL A 59 -10.81 -8.43 -30.23
CA VAL A 59 -10.67 -9.87 -29.95
C VAL A 59 -11.98 -10.45 -29.42
N VAL A 60 -12.30 -11.70 -29.76
CA VAL A 60 -13.43 -12.44 -29.15
C VAL A 60 -12.88 -13.25 -27.98
N PRO A 61 -13.02 -12.84 -26.71
CA PRO A 61 -12.33 -13.46 -25.60
C PRO A 61 -12.95 -14.81 -25.24
N LEU A 62 -12.25 -15.88 -25.60
CA LEU A 62 -12.65 -17.26 -25.32
C LEU A 62 -11.46 -17.98 -24.73
N ARG A 63 -11.77 -18.93 -23.84
CA ARG A 63 -10.83 -19.93 -23.39
C ARG A 63 -11.36 -21.31 -23.74
N LEU A 64 -10.54 -22.09 -24.40
CA LEU A 64 -10.89 -23.43 -24.86
C LEU A 64 -10.05 -24.45 -24.09
N TYR A 65 -10.70 -25.53 -23.65
CA TYR A 65 -10.04 -26.72 -23.15
C TYR A 65 -10.42 -27.89 -24.03
N VAL A 66 -9.43 -28.70 -24.38
CA VAL A 66 -9.61 -29.94 -25.11
C VAL A 66 -8.93 -31.04 -24.31
N GLU A 67 -9.71 -32.00 -23.86
CA GLU A 67 -9.23 -33.18 -23.16
C GLU A 67 -9.31 -34.39 -24.09
N ASP A 68 -8.22 -35.13 -24.20
CA ASP A 68 -8.20 -36.40 -24.93
C ASP A 68 -8.46 -37.61 -24.00
N TRP A 69 -8.55 -38.79 -24.59
CA TRP A 69 -8.82 -40.03 -23.86
C TRP A 69 -7.75 -40.44 -22.84
N ARG A 70 -6.55 -39.83 -22.88
CA ARG A 70 -5.47 -40.08 -21.93
C ARG A 70 -5.58 -39.17 -20.70
N GLY A 71 -6.50 -38.21 -20.72
CA GLY A 71 -6.60 -37.14 -19.72
C GLY A 71 -5.61 -36.01 -19.95
N LEU A 72 -5.01 -35.89 -21.14
CA LEU A 72 -4.17 -34.74 -21.48
C LEU A 72 -5.07 -33.57 -21.86
N VAL A 73 -4.87 -32.43 -21.18
CA VAL A 73 -5.63 -31.21 -21.39
C VAL A 73 -4.78 -30.21 -22.16
N ALA A 74 -5.24 -29.81 -23.34
CA ALA A 74 -4.75 -28.62 -24.03
C ALA A 74 -5.67 -27.44 -23.70
N SER A 75 -5.09 -26.32 -23.26
CA SER A 75 -5.81 -25.07 -23.03
C SER A 75 -5.34 -24.03 -24.04
N ALA A 76 -6.28 -23.32 -24.65
CA ALA A 76 -6.02 -22.22 -25.58
C ALA A 76 -6.85 -21.00 -25.23
N MET A 77 -6.39 -19.84 -25.67
CA MET A 77 -7.05 -18.57 -25.49
C MET A 77 -6.97 -17.76 -26.77
N THR A 78 -7.97 -16.94 -27.04
CA THR A 78 -8.07 -16.14 -28.28
C THR A 78 -7.32 -14.80 -28.22
N TYR A 79 -6.83 -14.41 -27.04
CA TYR A 79 -5.93 -13.29 -26.82
C TYR A 79 -4.78 -13.73 -25.92
N THR A 80 -3.69 -12.96 -25.94
CA THR A 80 -2.42 -13.38 -25.33
C THR A 80 -1.88 -12.39 -24.30
N ASN A 81 -2.28 -11.13 -24.38
CA ASN A 81 -1.86 -10.10 -23.45
C ASN A 81 -2.80 -8.90 -23.43
N ILE A 82 -2.67 -8.13 -22.36
CA ILE A 82 -3.31 -6.84 -22.15
C ILE A 82 -2.20 -5.85 -21.80
N VAL A 83 -2.07 -4.78 -22.59
CA VAL A 83 -1.12 -3.69 -22.35
C VAL A 83 -1.86 -2.51 -21.76
N LEU A 84 -1.39 -2.06 -20.60
CA LEU A 84 -1.88 -0.90 -19.86
C LEU A 84 -0.82 0.20 -19.90
N GLU A 85 -1.28 1.45 -19.92
CA GLU A 85 -0.45 2.61 -19.63
C GLU A 85 -0.71 3.06 -18.19
N VAL A 86 0.34 3.12 -17.38
CA VAL A 86 0.30 3.77 -16.06
C VAL A 86 0.94 5.15 -16.20
N ILE A 87 0.16 6.19 -15.96
CA ILE A 87 0.51 7.58 -16.26
C ILE A 87 0.78 8.34 -14.97
N LYS A 88 1.96 8.94 -14.87
CA LYS A 88 2.40 9.75 -13.74
C LYS A 88 1.75 11.14 -13.77
N ASN A 89 0.99 11.45 -12.72
CA ASN A 89 0.30 12.74 -12.57
C ASN A 89 1.03 13.74 -11.67
N THR A 90 2.19 13.38 -11.11
CA THR A 90 2.97 14.29 -10.26
C THR A 90 3.55 15.48 -11.06
N PRO A 91 3.62 16.67 -10.45
CA PRO A 91 4.13 17.87 -11.12
C PRO A 91 5.66 17.83 -11.24
N ASP A 92 6.22 18.60 -12.17
CA ASP A 92 7.68 18.76 -12.34
C ASP A 92 8.34 19.61 -11.25
N LYS A 93 7.53 20.25 -10.41
CA LYS A 93 8.00 21.16 -9.37
C LYS A 93 7.07 21.17 -8.18
N VAL A 94 7.65 21.35 -6.99
CA VAL A 94 6.89 21.55 -5.75
C VAL A 94 7.11 22.96 -5.22
N VAL A 95 6.08 23.55 -4.62
CA VAL A 95 6.08 24.93 -4.12
C VAL A 95 5.93 24.93 -2.61
N TYR A 96 6.64 25.84 -1.94
CA TYR A 96 6.51 26.08 -0.50
C TYR A 96 6.73 27.55 -0.17
N TYR A 97 6.22 28.01 0.97
CA TYR A 97 6.42 29.36 1.47
C TYR A 97 7.36 29.35 2.68
N SER A 98 8.38 30.22 2.70
CA SER A 98 9.24 30.42 3.87
C SER A 98 9.37 31.91 4.19
N ASN A 99 10.12 32.64 3.37
CA ASN A 99 10.22 34.11 3.37
C ASN A 99 9.81 34.65 1.99
N GLY A 100 8.74 34.07 1.44
CA GLY A 100 8.36 34.15 0.02
C GLY A 100 8.14 32.75 -0.57
N TYR A 101 7.37 32.68 -1.66
CA TYR A 101 7.16 31.43 -2.39
C TYR A 101 8.43 31.01 -3.10
N ARG A 102 8.78 29.74 -2.92
CA ARG A 102 9.94 29.09 -3.50
C ARG A 102 9.50 27.80 -4.19
N THR A 103 10.30 27.39 -5.16
CA THR A 103 10.04 26.22 -6.00
C THR A 103 11.24 25.28 -5.93
N ILE A 104 10.98 23.98 -5.89
CA ILE A 104 11.99 22.93 -6.05
C ILE A 104 11.66 22.17 -7.32
N ALA A 105 12.60 22.07 -8.25
CA ALA A 105 12.46 21.25 -9.44
C ALA A 105 12.61 19.76 -9.08
N ARG A 106 11.77 18.91 -9.65
CA ARG A 106 11.82 17.45 -9.53
C ARG A 106 12.53 16.83 -10.73
N SER A 107 13.77 17.26 -10.99
CA SER A 107 14.54 16.83 -12.18
C SER A 107 15.02 15.37 -12.11
N SER A 108 15.26 14.86 -10.90
CA SER A 108 15.65 13.47 -10.63
C SER A 108 14.86 12.96 -9.43
N THR A 109 14.16 11.85 -9.61
CA THR A 109 13.22 11.26 -8.67
C THR A 109 13.41 9.74 -8.60
N PRO A 110 14.63 9.24 -8.29
CA PRO A 110 14.93 7.79 -8.31
C PRO A 110 14.04 6.97 -7.37
N ASP A 111 13.51 7.59 -6.32
CA ASP A 111 12.62 6.94 -5.36
C ASP A 111 11.13 7.10 -5.72
N GLU A 112 10.81 7.67 -6.89
CA GLU A 112 9.44 7.73 -7.42
C GLU A 112 9.01 6.39 -8.00
N VAL A 113 8.64 5.50 -7.08
CA VAL A 113 8.19 4.13 -7.36
C VAL A 113 6.79 3.92 -6.78
N TYR A 114 5.82 3.63 -7.65
CA TYR A 114 4.46 3.34 -7.25
C TYR A 114 4.29 1.83 -7.11
N THR A 115 3.75 1.40 -5.98
CA THR A 115 3.27 0.02 -5.82
C THR A 115 1.85 -0.01 -6.35
N VAL A 116 1.69 -0.58 -7.54
CA VAL A 116 0.42 -0.68 -8.24
C VAL A 116 -0.28 -1.95 -7.79
N GLU A 117 -1.56 -1.82 -7.48
CA GLU A 117 -2.44 -2.92 -7.10
C GLU A 117 -3.64 -2.90 -8.05
N LEU A 118 -3.68 -3.85 -8.98
CA LEU A 118 -4.79 -3.98 -9.94
C LEU A 118 -5.76 -5.03 -9.45
N ASP A 119 -7.03 -4.67 -9.37
CA ASP A 119 -8.08 -5.65 -9.16
C ASP A 119 -8.49 -6.32 -10.48
N TRP A 120 -9.44 -7.25 -10.39
CA TRP A 120 -9.94 -8.02 -11.53
C TRP A 120 -10.69 -7.18 -12.56
N ARG A 121 -11.03 -5.91 -12.26
CA ARG A 121 -11.64 -4.93 -13.18
C ARG A 121 -10.61 -3.99 -13.80
N PHE A 122 -9.33 -4.18 -13.50
CA PHE A 122 -8.24 -3.27 -13.87
C PHE A 122 -8.36 -1.88 -13.23
N SER A 123 -9.17 -1.72 -12.18
CA SER A 123 -9.08 -0.53 -11.33
C SER A 123 -7.76 -0.57 -10.57
N LEU A 124 -7.08 0.57 -10.53
CA LEU A 124 -5.82 0.74 -9.81
C LEU A 124 -6.11 1.18 -8.38
N HIS A 125 -5.61 0.44 -7.40
CA HIS A 125 -5.69 0.80 -5.99
C HIS A 125 -4.38 1.48 -5.58
N PHE A 126 -4.45 2.78 -5.30
CA PHE A 126 -3.31 3.58 -4.87
C PHE A 126 -3.50 4.05 -3.42
N LEU A 127 -2.80 3.40 -2.49
CA LEU A 127 -2.89 3.68 -1.04
C LEU A 127 -4.36 3.71 -0.56
N LEU A 128 -5.13 2.69 -0.96
CA LEU A 128 -6.59 2.52 -0.77
C LEU A 128 -7.51 3.37 -1.62
N ASN A 129 -7.01 4.31 -2.41
CA ASN A 129 -7.86 5.04 -3.35
C ASN A 129 -8.04 4.21 -4.61
N GLU A 130 -9.29 3.94 -4.95
CA GLU A 130 -9.62 3.33 -6.24
C GLU A 130 -9.53 4.41 -7.33
N VAL A 131 -8.65 4.18 -8.29
CA VAL A 131 -8.52 4.96 -9.52
C VAL A 131 -9.11 4.11 -10.65
N PRO A 132 -10.28 4.49 -11.18
CA PRO A 132 -10.91 3.73 -12.25
C PRO A 132 -10.10 3.82 -13.54
N LEU A 133 -10.28 2.82 -14.40
CA LEU A 133 -9.76 2.83 -15.76
C LEU A 133 -10.36 3.99 -16.56
N GLU A 134 -9.53 4.75 -17.29
CA GLU A 134 -9.98 5.94 -18.03
C GLU A 134 -10.75 5.63 -19.32
N ASN A 135 -10.61 4.42 -19.86
CA ASN A 135 -11.22 3.99 -21.11
C ASN A 135 -11.92 2.63 -21.00
N GLU A 136 -12.40 2.11 -22.13
CA GLU A 136 -13.11 0.83 -22.20
C GLU A 136 -12.28 -0.30 -21.56
N ALA A 137 -12.91 -1.09 -20.69
CA ALA A 137 -12.27 -2.23 -20.04
C ALA A 137 -11.79 -3.25 -21.09
N PRO A 138 -10.61 -3.87 -20.90
CA PRO A 138 -10.16 -4.95 -21.78
C PRO A 138 -11.00 -6.21 -21.52
N PRO A 139 -10.75 -7.34 -22.19
CA PRO A 139 -11.22 -8.62 -21.68
C PRO A 139 -10.66 -8.90 -20.28
N PRO A 140 -11.38 -9.62 -19.40
CA PRO A 140 -10.88 -9.94 -18.06
C PRO A 140 -9.60 -10.77 -18.14
N ILE A 141 -8.78 -10.79 -17.08
CA ILE A 141 -7.68 -11.77 -16.99
C ILE A 141 -8.31 -13.18 -17.03
N PRO A 142 -7.75 -14.12 -17.81
CA PRO A 142 -8.27 -15.47 -17.86
C PRO A 142 -8.26 -16.17 -16.52
N PRO A 143 -9.08 -17.22 -16.36
CA PRO A 143 -9.11 -18.01 -15.15
C PRO A 143 -7.91 -18.97 -15.18
N VAL A 144 -6.69 -18.45 -15.13
CA VAL A 144 -5.43 -19.22 -15.04
C VAL A 144 -4.95 -19.26 -13.59
N PRO A 145 -4.28 -20.34 -13.15
CA PRO A 145 -3.41 -20.30 -11.99
C PRO A 145 -2.49 -19.07 -12.00
N VAL A 146 -2.38 -18.38 -10.87
CA VAL A 146 -1.52 -17.19 -10.70
C VAL A 146 -0.07 -17.45 -11.14
N LYS A 147 0.45 -18.67 -10.93
CA LYS A 147 1.81 -19.07 -11.34
C LYS A 147 2.09 -18.93 -12.83
N GLN A 148 1.05 -18.94 -13.68
CA GLN A 148 1.19 -18.75 -15.12
C GLN A 148 1.30 -17.28 -15.52
N LEU A 149 0.84 -16.34 -14.68
CA LEU A 149 0.87 -14.92 -15.02
C LEU A 149 2.30 -14.39 -15.13
N ARG A 150 2.49 -13.42 -16.02
CA ARG A 150 3.73 -12.67 -16.23
C ARG A 150 3.39 -11.19 -16.38
N ILE A 151 4.23 -10.35 -15.80
CA ILE A 151 4.15 -8.90 -15.98
C ILE A 151 5.45 -8.43 -16.61
N TYR A 152 5.32 -7.67 -17.70
CA TYR A 152 6.44 -6.98 -18.33
C TYR A 152 6.21 -5.48 -18.24
N THR A 153 7.29 -4.72 -18.08
CA THR A 153 7.25 -3.26 -18.08
C THR A 153 8.12 -2.70 -19.20
N SER A 154 7.69 -1.56 -19.75
CA SER A 154 8.41 -0.82 -20.77
C SER A 154 8.20 0.69 -20.59
N ARG A 155 9.18 1.50 -21.02
CA ARG A 155 9.05 2.98 -21.06
C ARG A 155 8.81 3.51 -22.48
N ASP A 156 9.07 2.69 -23.49
CA ASP A 156 9.02 3.06 -24.92
C ASP A 156 7.97 2.24 -25.71
N GLY A 157 7.25 1.34 -25.03
CA GLY A 157 6.26 0.43 -25.62
C GLY A 157 6.87 -0.72 -26.46
N SER A 158 8.20 -0.79 -26.60
CA SER A 158 8.86 -1.75 -27.50
C SER A 158 9.92 -2.61 -26.82
N THR A 159 10.66 -2.04 -25.84
CA THR A 159 11.64 -2.76 -25.03
C THR A 159 10.99 -3.24 -23.74
N TRP A 160 10.68 -4.54 -23.68
CA TRP A 160 10.00 -5.15 -22.54
C TRP A 160 10.95 -5.82 -21.56
N ARG A 161 10.73 -5.62 -20.26
CA ARG A 161 11.47 -6.27 -19.18
C ARG A 161 10.51 -6.98 -18.24
N LEU A 162 10.77 -8.24 -17.96
CA LEU A 162 10.01 -9.00 -16.98
C LEU A 162 10.13 -8.31 -15.60
N ALA A 163 9.00 -8.12 -14.94
CA ALA A 163 8.89 -7.42 -13.66
C ALA A 163 8.40 -8.36 -12.55
N PRO A 164 8.91 -8.21 -11.31
CA PRO A 164 8.36 -8.92 -10.17
C PRO A 164 6.90 -8.55 -9.93
N PHE A 165 6.09 -9.56 -9.63
CA PHE A 165 4.70 -9.39 -9.24
C PHE A 165 4.30 -10.43 -8.20
N GLN A 166 3.27 -10.13 -7.44
CA GLN A 166 2.58 -11.10 -6.58
C GLN A 166 1.07 -10.95 -6.74
N ALA A 167 0.33 -12.05 -6.54
CA ALA A 167 -1.12 -11.97 -6.40
C ALA A 167 -1.49 -12.07 -4.93
N GLU A 168 -2.47 -11.29 -4.52
CA GLU A 168 -2.97 -11.22 -3.15
C GLU A 168 -4.48 -11.47 -3.15
N LEU A 169 -4.96 -12.14 -2.11
CA LEU A 169 -6.39 -12.36 -1.89
C LEU A 169 -6.94 -11.26 -1.00
N TRP A 170 -7.97 -10.58 -1.50
CA TRP A 170 -8.67 -9.50 -0.86
C TRP A 170 -10.17 -9.75 -0.84
N GLU A 171 -10.84 -9.16 0.13
CA GLU A 171 -12.29 -9.23 0.24
C GLU A 171 -12.82 -7.92 0.83
N GLN A 172 -14.08 -7.63 0.54
CA GLN A 172 -14.80 -6.56 1.21
C GLN A 172 -15.55 -7.17 2.41
N ARG A 173 -15.37 -6.59 3.59
CA ARG A 173 -16.07 -7.01 4.82
C ARG A 173 -16.79 -5.84 5.44
N GLU A 174 -17.94 -6.13 6.06
CA GLU A 174 -18.57 -5.18 6.97
C GLU A 174 -17.78 -5.12 8.28
N TRP A 175 -17.38 -3.92 8.68
CA TRP A 175 -16.66 -3.60 9.91
C TRP A 175 -17.31 -2.38 10.56
N HIS A 176 -18.08 -2.61 11.63
CA HIS A 176 -18.90 -1.60 12.33
C HIS A 176 -19.77 -0.74 11.40
N GLY A 177 -20.51 -1.37 10.49
CA GLY A 177 -21.38 -0.69 9.54
C GLY A 177 -20.68 -0.05 8.34
N GLN A 178 -19.36 -0.21 8.20
CA GLN A 178 -18.57 0.27 7.07
C GLN A 178 -18.07 -0.91 6.23
N GLN A 179 -18.04 -0.76 4.90
CA GLN A 179 -17.43 -1.75 4.03
C GLN A 179 -15.93 -1.44 3.89
N VAL A 180 -15.08 -2.38 4.31
CA VAL A 180 -13.63 -2.21 4.32
C VAL A 180 -12.97 -3.33 3.52
N TRP A 181 -11.99 -2.95 2.68
CA TRP A 181 -11.14 -3.91 1.99
C TRP A 181 -10.12 -4.53 2.95
N TRP A 182 -10.13 -5.87 3.00
CA TRP A 182 -9.37 -6.64 3.97
C TRP A 182 -8.45 -7.64 3.25
N PRO A 183 -7.13 -7.64 3.53
CA PRO A 183 -6.23 -8.62 2.95
C PRO A 183 -6.36 -9.98 3.65
N ARG A 184 -6.65 -11.03 2.90
CA ARG A 184 -6.79 -12.41 3.42
C ARG A 184 -5.45 -13.12 3.54
N ALA A 185 -4.69 -13.15 2.46
CA ALA A 185 -3.41 -13.83 2.32
C ALA A 185 -2.79 -13.53 0.94
N PRO A 186 -1.48 -13.69 0.77
CA PRO A 186 -0.90 -13.86 -0.56
C PRO A 186 -1.52 -15.10 -1.21
N ALA A 187 -1.93 -15.00 -2.48
CA ALA A 187 -2.61 -16.09 -3.16
C ALA A 187 -1.68 -17.30 -3.30
N ASP A 188 -2.20 -18.52 -3.12
CA ASP A 188 -1.47 -19.72 -3.52
C ASP A 188 -1.22 -19.60 -5.03
N PRO A 189 0.01 -19.77 -5.53
CA PRO A 189 0.30 -19.69 -6.97
C PRO A 189 -0.51 -20.67 -7.83
N THR A 190 -1.04 -21.75 -7.26
CA THR A 190 -1.97 -22.68 -7.95
C THR A 190 -3.42 -22.18 -7.97
N TYR A 191 -3.74 -21.16 -7.18
CA TYR A 191 -5.06 -20.54 -7.14
C TYR A 191 -5.37 -19.86 -8.46
N TRP A 192 -6.60 -20.06 -8.94
CA TRP A 192 -7.06 -19.51 -10.20
C TRP A 192 -7.40 -18.04 -10.00
N PHE A 193 -6.87 -17.18 -10.88
CA PHE A 193 -7.14 -15.75 -10.83
C PHE A 193 -8.65 -15.47 -10.97
N ASN A 194 -9.20 -14.69 -10.04
CA ASN A 194 -10.63 -14.35 -9.99
C ASN A 194 -10.87 -13.03 -9.25
N GLN A 195 -12.13 -12.73 -8.93
CA GLN A 195 -12.57 -11.49 -8.29
C GLN A 195 -12.04 -11.27 -6.86
N SER A 196 -11.42 -12.27 -6.23
CA SER A 196 -10.72 -12.07 -4.94
C SER A 196 -9.26 -11.68 -5.12
N CYS A 197 -8.72 -11.79 -6.34
CA CYS A 197 -7.31 -11.55 -6.60
C CYS A 197 -7.03 -10.09 -6.91
N ARG A 198 -5.92 -9.59 -6.38
CA ARG A 198 -5.27 -8.34 -6.80
C ARG A 198 -3.87 -8.65 -7.28
N LEU A 199 -3.48 -8.09 -8.43
CA LEU A 199 -2.10 -8.14 -8.93
C LEU A 199 -1.32 -6.95 -8.40
N VAL A 200 -0.22 -7.24 -7.71
CA VAL A 200 0.63 -6.24 -7.09
C VAL A 200 2.01 -6.26 -7.71
N PHE A 201 2.46 -5.12 -8.21
CA PHE A 201 3.77 -4.92 -8.85
C PHE A 201 4.21 -3.45 -8.72
N GLN A 202 5.40 -3.12 -9.23
CA GLN A 202 5.95 -1.77 -9.12
C GLN A 202 6.16 -1.12 -10.49
N VAL A 203 5.92 0.19 -10.55
CA VAL A 203 6.29 1.04 -11.69
C VAL A 203 7.16 2.20 -11.21
N SER A 204 8.19 2.57 -11.98
CA SER A 204 9.21 3.53 -11.58
C SER A 204 9.35 4.69 -12.57
N TYR A 205 9.47 5.91 -12.03
CA TYR A 205 9.65 7.15 -12.78
C TYR A 205 10.88 7.92 -12.26
N PRO A 206 12.10 7.40 -12.47
CA PRO A 206 13.32 7.97 -11.90
C PRO A 206 13.65 9.36 -12.44
N ARG A 207 13.07 9.77 -13.57
CA ARG A 207 13.34 11.07 -14.22
C ARG A 207 12.05 11.87 -14.39
N ALA A 208 12.21 13.19 -14.44
CA ALA A 208 11.08 14.11 -14.57
C ALA A 208 10.25 13.84 -15.83
N GLU A 209 10.93 13.56 -16.94
CA GLU A 209 10.35 13.29 -18.26
C GLU A 209 9.67 11.92 -18.37
N ASP A 210 9.96 10.97 -17.46
CA ASP A 210 9.28 9.68 -17.45
C ASP A 210 7.81 9.93 -17.07
N ARG A 211 6.89 9.84 -18.04
CA ARG A 211 5.45 10.11 -17.86
C ARG A 211 4.58 8.87 -17.93
N VAL A 212 4.97 7.91 -18.74
CA VAL A 212 4.20 6.68 -18.99
C VAL A 212 5.11 5.48 -18.76
N VAL A 213 4.58 4.48 -18.07
CA VAL A 213 5.14 3.14 -18.03
C VAL A 213 4.08 2.21 -18.60
N TYR A 214 4.45 1.48 -19.65
CA TYR A 214 3.65 0.43 -20.23
C TYR A 214 3.79 -0.83 -19.40
N VAL A 215 2.67 -1.48 -19.11
CA VAL A 215 2.58 -2.72 -18.34
C VAL A 215 1.86 -3.75 -19.19
N ASN A 216 2.56 -4.82 -19.57
CA ASN A 216 2.01 -5.94 -20.30
C ASN A 216 1.73 -7.08 -19.33
N ILE A 217 0.45 -7.40 -19.18
CA ILE A 217 -0.04 -8.56 -18.42
C ILE A 217 -0.29 -9.69 -19.42
N THR A 218 0.44 -10.79 -19.24
CA THR A 218 0.36 -11.98 -20.09
C THR A 218 0.44 -13.25 -19.23
N TRP A 219 0.38 -14.42 -19.86
CA TRP A 219 0.41 -15.72 -19.18
C TRP A 219 1.13 -16.77 -20.01
N GLU A 220 1.81 -17.68 -19.32
CA GLU A 220 2.42 -18.85 -19.93
C GLU A 220 1.35 -19.76 -20.53
N ARG A 221 1.63 -20.29 -21.73
CA ARG A 221 0.78 -21.31 -22.36
C ARG A 221 0.92 -22.68 -21.70
N ASP A 222 2.04 -22.89 -21.02
CA ASP A 222 2.32 -24.11 -20.28
C ASP A 222 1.55 -24.13 -18.95
N CYS A 223 0.65 -25.11 -18.80
CA CYS A 223 -0.13 -25.32 -17.57
C CYS A 223 0.74 -25.82 -16.41
N ASP A 224 1.89 -26.43 -16.72
CA ASP A 224 2.85 -26.91 -15.75
C ASP A 224 3.86 -25.84 -15.34
N ALA A 225 3.81 -24.64 -15.94
CA ALA A 225 4.67 -23.52 -15.60
C ALA A 225 4.70 -23.28 -14.09
N ASP A 226 5.90 -23.16 -13.55
CA ASP A 226 6.13 -22.88 -12.14
C ASP A 226 6.27 -21.36 -11.89
N ILE A 227 6.27 -20.97 -10.62
CA ILE A 227 6.52 -19.59 -10.23
C ILE A 227 7.94 -19.16 -10.60
N ILE A 228 8.09 -17.88 -10.94
CA ILE A 228 9.41 -17.25 -11.01
C ILE A 228 9.85 -16.91 -9.59
N ARG A 229 11.00 -17.45 -9.18
CA ARG A 229 11.63 -17.05 -7.92
C ARG A 229 12.37 -15.73 -8.12
N TRP A 230 11.87 -14.68 -7.47
CA TRP A 230 12.47 -13.36 -7.50
C TRP A 230 13.47 -13.19 -6.37
N ASN A 231 14.51 -12.40 -6.62
CA ASN A 231 15.36 -11.91 -5.54
C ASN A 231 14.60 -10.83 -4.78
N THR A 232 14.50 -10.98 -3.46
CA THR A 232 13.77 -10.05 -2.59
C THR A 232 14.56 -9.80 -1.32
N SER A 233 14.58 -8.55 -0.88
CA SER A 233 15.13 -8.18 0.43
C SER A 233 14.12 -8.44 1.55
N LEU A 234 12.88 -8.80 1.21
CA LEU A 234 11.79 -8.93 2.18
C LEU A 234 12.01 -10.14 3.08
N TRP A 235 11.97 -9.89 4.39
CA TRP A 235 12.15 -10.94 5.37
C TRP A 235 11.34 -10.66 6.65
N TYR A 236 11.01 -11.74 7.36
CA TYR A 236 10.31 -11.70 8.65
C TYR A 236 11.05 -12.56 9.67
N ASP A 237 11.52 -11.92 10.75
CA ASP A 237 12.01 -12.61 11.95
C ASP A 237 10.84 -12.91 12.87
N TYR A 238 10.66 -14.18 13.24
CA TYR A 238 9.66 -14.56 14.23
C TYR A 238 10.25 -15.48 15.28
N ARG A 239 10.76 -14.88 16.35
CA ARG A 239 11.29 -15.54 17.54
C ARG A 239 10.91 -14.70 18.78
N PRO A 240 9.61 -14.56 19.08
CA PRO A 240 9.18 -13.79 20.26
C PRO A 240 9.63 -14.48 21.57
N PRO A 241 9.92 -13.72 22.64
CA PRO A 241 9.81 -12.25 22.71
C PRO A 241 11.04 -11.51 22.15
N GLU A 242 12.08 -12.18 21.64
CA GLU A 242 13.33 -11.52 21.26
C GLU A 242 13.27 -10.81 19.90
N TYR A 243 12.58 -11.39 18.92
CA TYR A 243 12.49 -10.85 17.55
C TYR A 243 11.07 -10.98 16.99
N LYS A 244 10.57 -9.87 16.45
CA LYS A 244 9.35 -9.82 15.64
C LYS A 244 9.50 -8.75 14.55
N ASP A 245 10.50 -8.93 13.69
CA ASP A 245 10.94 -7.89 12.73
C ASP A 245 10.41 -8.18 11.33
N VAL A 246 9.74 -7.22 10.70
CA VAL A 246 9.52 -7.21 9.25
C VAL A 246 10.49 -6.23 8.62
N ALA A 247 11.11 -6.61 7.50
CA ALA A 247 12.15 -5.79 6.93
C ALA A 247 12.29 -5.93 5.41
N SER A 248 12.91 -4.89 4.85
CA SER A 248 13.34 -4.74 3.45
C SER A 248 14.76 -4.17 3.44
N GLU A 249 15.27 -3.80 2.26
CA GLU A 249 16.56 -3.12 2.12
C GLU A 249 16.60 -1.73 2.78
N THR A 250 15.45 -1.08 2.93
CA THR A 250 15.34 0.24 3.57
C THR A 250 14.88 0.14 5.01
N PHE A 251 13.91 -0.74 5.30
CA PHE A 251 13.24 -0.77 6.58
C PHE A 251 13.60 -1.97 7.41
N ARG A 252 13.74 -1.76 8.71
CA ARG A 252 13.58 -2.80 9.73
C ARG A 252 12.57 -2.33 10.76
N ILE A 253 11.40 -2.95 10.74
CA ILE A 253 10.25 -2.61 11.57
C ILE A 253 10.02 -3.74 12.57
N GLU A 254 10.31 -3.47 13.82
CA GLU A 254 10.04 -4.32 14.97
C GLU A 254 8.57 -4.15 15.38
N LEU A 255 7.79 -5.21 15.24
CA LEU A 255 6.35 -5.20 15.51
C LEU A 255 6.13 -5.33 17.01
N ILE A 256 5.95 -4.19 17.67
CA ILE A 256 5.69 -4.12 19.11
C ILE A 256 4.23 -4.47 19.35
N ASP A 257 3.96 -5.47 20.19
CA ASP A 257 2.62 -5.98 20.47
C ASP A 257 2.58 -6.90 21.71
N ALA A 258 1.48 -7.63 21.92
CA ALA A 258 1.30 -8.51 23.08
C ALA A 258 2.28 -9.69 23.16
N GLU A 259 2.84 -10.16 22.03
CA GLU A 259 3.84 -11.22 21.99
C GLU A 259 5.27 -10.66 22.09
N HIS A 260 5.46 -9.42 21.65
CA HIS A 260 6.73 -8.71 21.64
C HIS A 260 6.57 -7.30 22.24
N PRO A 261 6.46 -7.18 23.58
CA PRO A 261 6.03 -5.95 24.22
C PRO A 261 7.15 -4.93 24.44
N VAL A 262 8.41 -5.26 24.14
CA VAL A 262 9.57 -4.38 24.38
C VAL A 262 10.34 -4.23 23.08
N MET A 263 10.43 -3.00 22.58
CA MET A 263 11.35 -2.68 21.50
C MET A 263 12.80 -2.74 22.02
N ARG A 264 13.64 -3.55 21.38
CA ARG A 264 15.06 -3.67 21.73
C ARG A 264 15.77 -2.32 21.62
N ASP A 265 16.64 -2.04 22.59
CA ASP A 265 17.45 -0.81 22.72
C ASP A 265 16.67 0.49 22.90
N TYR A 266 15.33 0.44 23.00
CA TYR A 266 14.51 1.62 23.29
C TYR A 266 14.30 1.83 24.80
N GLY A 267 14.33 0.75 25.59
CA GLY A 267 14.31 0.81 27.06
C GLY A 267 12.92 0.97 27.69
N TYR A 268 11.83 0.71 26.94
CA TYR A 268 10.45 0.79 27.44
C TYR A 268 9.64 -0.45 27.12
N ASN A 269 8.88 -0.91 28.11
CA ASN A 269 7.84 -1.92 27.93
C ASN A 269 6.52 -1.25 27.53
N TYR A 270 5.97 -1.70 26.41
CA TYR A 270 4.70 -1.24 25.86
C TYR A 270 3.50 -2.01 26.41
N TYR A 271 3.74 -3.04 27.22
CA TYR A 271 2.72 -3.86 27.87
C TYR A 271 1.67 -4.40 26.89
N GLY A 272 2.10 -4.77 25.67
CA GLY A 272 1.23 -5.30 24.62
C GLY A 272 0.47 -4.27 23.78
N VAL A 273 0.71 -2.98 24.01
CA VAL A 273 0.27 -1.92 23.09
C VAL A 273 0.94 -2.09 21.73
N ALA A 274 0.14 -2.09 20.68
CA ALA A 274 0.58 -2.25 19.31
C ALA A 274 1.24 -0.97 18.77
N ALA A 275 2.47 -1.08 18.27
CA ALA A 275 3.21 0.00 17.63
C ALA A 275 4.22 -0.54 16.60
N LEU A 276 4.73 0.36 15.74
CA LEU A 276 5.73 0.04 14.73
C LEU A 276 7.11 0.58 15.17
N GLY A 277 8.00 -0.29 15.63
CA GLY A 277 9.35 0.06 16.08
C GLY A 277 10.33 0.21 14.93
N PHE A 278 10.72 1.43 14.58
CA PHE A 278 11.70 1.64 13.49
C PHE A 278 13.13 1.51 14.01
N ARG A 279 13.96 0.77 13.28
CA ARG A 279 15.39 0.63 13.55
C ARG A 279 16.20 1.34 12.47
N ASP A 280 17.36 1.85 12.88
CA ASP A 280 18.34 2.42 11.97
C ASP A 280 19.09 1.35 11.17
N PRO A 281 19.78 1.72 10.07
CA PRO A 281 20.56 0.78 9.27
C PRO A 281 21.66 0.03 10.05
N ASP A 282 22.21 0.67 11.09
CA ASP A 282 23.18 0.05 12.02
C ASP A 282 22.52 -0.94 13.00
N GLY A 283 21.19 -1.08 12.91
CA GLY A 283 20.38 -1.99 13.69
C GLY A 283 19.99 -1.43 15.05
N THR A 284 20.23 -0.17 15.38
CA THR A 284 19.86 0.43 16.68
C THR A 284 18.44 1.03 16.68
N ALA A 285 17.86 1.27 17.86
CA ALA A 285 16.51 1.83 17.96
C ALA A 285 16.44 3.29 17.47
N TYR A 286 15.63 3.53 16.42
CA TYR A 286 15.20 4.87 16.02
C TYR A 286 13.92 5.28 16.73
N GLY A 287 13.07 4.31 17.09
CA GLY A 287 11.95 4.49 18.00
C GLY A 287 10.60 4.11 17.40
N PRO A 288 9.59 3.93 18.27
CA PRO A 288 8.26 3.50 17.89
C PRO A 288 7.44 4.58 17.18
N THR A 289 6.58 4.16 16.26
CA THR A 289 5.45 4.94 15.77
C THR A 289 4.16 4.32 16.33
N ASN A 290 3.48 5.07 17.18
CA ASN A 290 2.14 4.70 17.65
C ASN A 290 1.13 5.13 16.61
N ILE A 291 0.29 4.19 16.19
CA ILE A 291 -0.64 4.39 15.08
C ILE A 291 -1.89 5.17 15.46
N HIS A 292 -2.19 5.33 16.75
CA HIS A 292 -3.32 6.07 17.31
C HIS A 292 -3.17 6.23 18.84
N ALA A 293 -3.73 7.27 19.45
CA ALA A 293 -3.84 7.37 20.91
C ALA A 293 -4.97 8.31 21.37
N PHE A 294 -5.50 8.08 22.58
CA PHE A 294 -6.46 8.97 23.23
C PHE A 294 -6.19 9.09 24.74
N GLY A 295 -6.45 10.27 25.31
CA GLY A 295 -6.24 10.54 26.72
C GLY A 295 -4.77 10.80 27.05
N THR A 296 -4.51 11.58 28.10
CA THR A 296 -3.16 11.91 28.54
C THR A 296 -2.72 11.01 29.70
N TRP A 297 -1.44 10.70 29.72
CA TRP A 297 -0.70 10.34 30.91
C TRP A 297 0.23 11.49 31.26
N GLY A 298 0.19 11.92 32.52
CA GLY A 298 0.78 13.21 32.91
C GLY A 298 0.08 14.36 32.17
N ASN A 299 0.83 15.23 31.51
CA ASN A 299 0.31 16.44 30.89
C ASN A 299 0.53 16.55 29.37
N LYS A 300 1.09 15.53 28.71
CA LYS A 300 1.52 15.66 27.29
C LYS A 300 1.70 14.35 26.53
N LEU A 301 1.39 13.19 27.12
CA LEU A 301 1.71 11.89 26.54
C LEU A 301 0.46 11.05 26.30
N GLY A 302 0.25 10.54 25.09
CA GLY A 302 -0.93 9.74 24.76
C GLY A 302 -0.96 8.39 25.48
N ALA A 303 -1.98 8.16 26.30
CA ALA A 303 -2.09 7.02 27.21
C ALA A 303 -2.68 5.76 26.56
N TRP A 304 -3.93 5.84 26.07
CA TRP A 304 -4.69 4.70 25.59
C TRP A 304 -4.49 4.49 24.10
N ARG A 305 -3.87 3.36 23.73
CA ARG A 305 -3.43 3.03 22.37
C ARG A 305 -3.95 1.64 21.99
N PRO A 306 -4.03 1.28 20.70
CA PRO A 306 -4.47 -0.06 20.29
C PRO A 306 -3.65 -1.16 20.99
N TYR A 307 -4.31 -2.22 21.48
CA TYR A 307 -3.67 -3.37 22.13
C TYR A 307 -3.98 -4.66 21.37
N GLY A 308 -2.99 -5.45 21.01
CA GLY A 308 -3.25 -6.70 20.29
C GLY A 308 -1.97 -7.35 19.79
N THR A 309 -2.09 -8.16 18.74
CA THR A 309 -0.97 -8.85 18.09
C THR A 309 -0.99 -8.56 16.60
N TRP A 310 0.17 -8.20 16.05
CA TRP A 310 0.33 -8.04 14.60
C TRP A 310 0.37 -9.41 13.92
N ARG A 311 -0.43 -9.58 12.86
CA ARG A 311 -0.41 -10.73 11.97
C ARG A 311 0.35 -10.38 10.69
N VAL A 312 1.36 -11.19 10.35
CA VAL A 312 2.28 -10.94 9.23
C VAL A 312 2.04 -11.91 8.08
N PHE A 313 1.98 -11.38 6.86
CA PHE A 313 1.86 -12.15 5.63
C PHE A 313 3.09 -11.95 4.75
N TYR A 314 4.05 -12.89 4.82
CA TYR A 314 5.40 -12.71 4.27
C TYR A 314 5.83 -13.79 3.26
N ARG A 315 4.99 -14.80 3.01
CA ARG A 315 5.20 -15.86 2.02
C ARG A 315 3.89 -16.21 1.34
N TYR A 316 3.98 -16.86 0.18
CA TYR A 316 2.82 -17.45 -0.48
C TYR A 316 2.10 -18.46 0.43
N SER A 317 0.82 -18.69 0.16
CA SER A 317 0.06 -19.73 0.87
C SER A 317 0.20 -21.10 0.21
N GLY A 318 -0.24 -22.15 0.93
CA GLY A 318 -0.31 -23.53 0.44
C GLY A 318 1.03 -24.13 0.04
N ASN A 319 1.07 -24.77 -1.15
CA ASN A 319 2.22 -25.57 -1.61
C ASN A 319 3.48 -24.74 -1.86
N TYR A 320 3.34 -23.42 -1.96
CA TYR A 320 4.42 -22.47 -2.20
C TYR A 320 4.82 -21.67 -0.97
N SER A 321 4.40 -22.09 0.23
CA SER A 321 4.77 -21.44 1.50
C SER A 321 6.26 -21.42 1.83
N TRP A 322 7.10 -22.07 1.02
CA TRP A 322 8.56 -21.95 1.05
C TRP A 322 9.09 -20.71 0.31
N ALA A 323 8.32 -20.11 -0.59
CA ALA A 323 8.74 -18.99 -1.43
C ALA A 323 8.44 -17.63 -0.78
N ALA A 324 9.40 -16.70 -0.87
CA ALA A 324 9.26 -15.33 -0.38
C ALA A 324 8.46 -14.45 -1.36
N LEU A 325 7.83 -13.41 -0.83
CA LEU A 325 7.07 -12.44 -1.62
C LEU A 325 8.02 -11.47 -2.36
N PRO A 326 7.78 -11.20 -3.65
CA PRO A 326 8.66 -10.35 -4.46
C PRO A 326 8.46 -8.85 -4.29
N VAL A 327 7.25 -8.39 -3.93
CA VAL A 327 6.88 -6.97 -4.01
C VAL A 327 6.66 -6.35 -2.63
N ARG A 328 5.83 -6.98 -1.78
CA ARG A 328 5.56 -6.45 -0.43
C ARG A 328 5.16 -7.53 0.57
N ILE A 329 5.48 -7.28 1.83
CA ILE A 329 4.85 -7.89 3.01
C ILE A 329 3.73 -6.97 3.46
N PHE A 330 2.58 -7.55 3.80
CA PHE A 330 1.53 -6.81 4.52
C PHE A 330 1.34 -7.37 5.93
N VAL A 331 1.13 -6.45 6.87
CA VAL A 331 0.94 -6.74 8.29
C VAL A 331 -0.40 -6.16 8.72
N THR A 332 -1.14 -6.89 9.54
CA THR A 332 -2.48 -6.48 9.97
C THR A 332 -2.61 -6.51 11.49
N LEU A 333 -3.32 -5.52 12.03
CA LEU A 333 -3.82 -5.50 13.40
C LEU A 333 -5.33 -5.37 13.33
N ASN A 334 -6.05 -6.26 14.03
CA ASN A 334 -7.47 -6.10 14.29
C ASN A 334 -7.67 -6.16 15.80
N SER A 335 -7.96 -5.03 16.41
CA SER A 335 -8.05 -4.87 17.85
C SER A 335 -9.41 -4.34 18.26
N THR A 336 -9.99 -4.97 19.28
CA THR A 336 -11.18 -4.47 20.00
C THR A 336 -10.83 -3.93 21.39
N ARG A 337 -9.53 -3.68 21.64
CA ARG A 337 -9.00 -3.29 22.94
C ARG A 337 -7.96 -2.18 22.83
N VAL A 338 -7.87 -1.40 23.90
CA VAL A 338 -6.84 -0.41 24.12
C VAL A 338 -6.00 -0.78 25.33
N GLY A 339 -4.72 -0.43 25.28
CA GLY A 339 -3.76 -0.59 26.37
C GLY A 339 -3.20 0.76 26.78
N ASN A 340 -2.92 0.93 28.08
CA ASN A 340 -2.19 2.06 28.61
C ASN A 340 -0.70 1.72 28.66
N VAL A 341 0.08 2.36 27.80
CA VAL A 341 1.52 2.09 27.66
C VAL A 341 2.34 2.42 28.91
N TYR A 342 1.77 3.19 29.86
CA TYR A 342 2.47 3.65 31.07
C TYR A 342 2.09 2.88 32.32
N THR A 343 0.91 2.26 32.36
CA THR A 343 0.42 1.51 33.54
C THR A 343 0.24 0.02 33.27
N GLY A 344 0.22 -0.40 32.00
CA GLY A 344 -0.10 -1.77 31.59
C GLY A 344 -1.58 -2.13 31.68
N ALA A 345 -2.46 -1.18 32.01
CA ALA A 345 -3.90 -1.42 32.05
C ALA A 345 -4.44 -1.69 30.64
N VAL A 346 -5.35 -2.67 30.51
CA VAL A 346 -6.02 -3.01 29.25
C VAL A 346 -7.52 -2.85 29.41
N ARG A 347 -8.18 -2.30 28.39
CA ARG A 347 -9.62 -2.01 28.38
C ARG A 347 -10.23 -2.33 27.01
N ASP A 348 -11.51 -2.63 26.99
CA ASP A 348 -12.33 -2.95 25.81
C ASP A 348 -13.48 -1.94 25.61
N ASP A 349 -13.53 -0.90 26.44
CA ASP A 349 -14.63 0.06 26.46
C ASP A 349 -14.26 1.39 25.81
N TYR A 350 -13.36 1.42 24.81
CA TYR A 350 -12.92 2.64 24.11
C TYR A 350 -13.29 2.60 22.62
N TYR A 351 -12.32 2.22 21.79
CA TYR A 351 -12.39 2.21 20.35
C TYR A 351 -11.70 0.96 19.82
N ASP A 352 -12.20 0.49 18.69
CA ASP A 352 -11.66 -0.62 17.91
C ASP A 352 -10.73 -0.06 16.84
N THR A 353 -9.73 -0.84 16.45
CA THR A 353 -8.71 -0.44 15.47
C THR A 353 -8.44 -1.57 14.50
N LEU A 354 -8.61 -1.28 13.22
CA LEU A 354 -8.07 -2.08 12.13
C LEU A 354 -6.91 -1.31 11.51
N ALA A 355 -5.72 -1.91 11.46
CA ALA A 355 -4.57 -1.33 10.78
C ALA A 355 -3.94 -2.30 9.79
N ILE A 356 -3.51 -1.77 8.64
CA ILE A 356 -2.84 -2.51 7.58
C ILE A 356 -1.53 -1.77 7.26
N VAL A 357 -0.41 -2.48 7.30
CA VAL A 357 0.93 -1.92 7.06
C VAL A 357 1.56 -2.61 5.87
N TYR A 358 2.14 -1.82 4.95
CA TYR A 358 2.89 -2.31 3.80
C TYR A 358 4.38 -2.07 3.98
N VAL A 359 5.17 -3.15 3.91
CA VAL A 359 6.64 -3.09 3.81
C VAL A 359 7.02 -3.56 2.42
N ILE A 360 7.58 -2.66 1.62
CA ILE A 360 7.70 -2.80 0.18
C ILE A 360 9.17 -3.00 -0.19
N ASN A 361 9.42 -3.97 -1.08
CA ASN A 361 10.74 -4.27 -1.62
C ASN A 361 11.18 -3.16 -2.58
N GLY A 362 12.45 -2.79 -2.57
CA GLY A 362 13.01 -1.79 -3.48
C GLY A 362 12.43 -0.38 -3.34
N SER A 363 11.92 -0.01 -2.16
CA SER A 363 11.27 1.28 -1.92
C SER A 363 11.79 1.95 -0.65
N ARG A 364 11.73 3.29 -0.63
CA ARG A 364 12.08 4.10 0.54
C ARG A 364 10.89 4.43 1.44
N TYR A 365 9.72 3.84 1.19
CA TYR A 365 8.52 4.08 1.98
C TYR A 365 7.82 2.83 2.49
N ALA A 366 7.19 2.99 3.64
CA ALA A 366 6.22 2.06 4.20
C ALA A 366 4.91 2.81 4.43
N ALA A 367 3.77 2.17 4.17
CA ALA A 367 2.45 2.77 4.36
C ALA A 367 1.74 2.12 5.55
N CYS A 368 0.98 2.89 6.31
CA CYS A 368 0.10 2.41 7.36
C CYS A 368 -1.28 3.02 7.20
N LEU A 369 -2.27 2.15 7.07
CA LEU A 369 -3.69 2.46 6.89
C LEU A 369 -4.36 2.12 8.21
N VAL A 370 -5.19 3.01 8.73
CA VAL A 370 -5.82 2.86 10.04
C VAL A 370 -7.30 3.22 9.95
N HIS A 371 -8.14 2.31 10.43
CA HIS A 371 -9.57 2.52 10.66
C HIS A 371 -9.83 2.49 12.17
N VAL A 372 -10.63 3.44 12.66
CA VAL A 372 -10.98 3.54 14.08
C VAL A 372 -12.49 3.65 14.22
N TYR A 373 -13.06 2.89 15.16
CA TYR A 373 -14.48 2.93 15.50
C TYR A 373 -14.65 3.08 17.01
N TRP A 374 -15.43 4.07 17.47
CA TRP A 374 -15.67 4.32 18.89
C TRP A 374 -16.87 3.52 19.41
N GLU A 375 -16.60 2.43 20.12
CA GLU A 375 -17.63 1.60 20.77
C GLU A 375 -18.31 2.31 21.96
N SER A 376 -17.60 3.25 22.59
CA SER A 376 -18.09 3.97 23.77
C SER A 376 -17.79 5.46 23.71
N THR A 377 -18.67 6.27 24.29
CA THR A 377 -18.41 7.70 24.48
C THR A 377 -17.33 7.88 25.56
N LYS A 378 -16.28 8.64 25.25
CA LYS A 378 -15.21 8.96 26.19
C LYS A 378 -14.88 10.45 26.20
N THR A 379 -14.49 10.93 27.36
CA THR A 379 -14.00 12.28 27.59
C THR A 379 -12.65 12.21 28.27
N ASP A 380 -11.64 12.80 27.66
CA ASP A 380 -10.29 12.89 28.21
C ASP A 380 -9.52 14.04 27.53
N GLN A 381 -8.32 14.33 27.99
CA GLN A 381 -7.43 15.32 27.40
C GLN A 381 -6.55 14.72 26.30
N GLY A 382 -6.32 15.46 25.22
CA GLY A 382 -5.44 15.03 24.13
C GLY A 382 -5.99 13.89 23.27
N PHE A 383 -5.77 14.00 21.97
CA PHE A 383 -6.23 13.02 21.00
C PHE A 383 -5.30 12.99 19.79
N TRP A 384 -4.67 11.85 19.53
CA TRP A 384 -3.63 11.70 18.52
C TRP A 384 -4.10 10.84 17.35
N MET A 385 -3.84 11.34 16.15
CA MET A 385 -3.85 10.52 14.95
C MET A 385 -2.67 9.56 14.97
N PHE A 386 -1.46 10.06 15.20
CA PHE A 386 -0.27 9.22 15.38
C PHE A 386 0.82 9.98 16.14
N SER A 387 1.79 9.23 16.68
CA SER A 387 3.04 9.79 17.22
C SER A 387 4.22 8.96 16.76
N SER A 388 5.25 9.61 16.22
CA SER A 388 6.40 8.97 15.59
C SER A 388 7.69 9.41 16.29
N MET A 389 8.26 8.54 17.12
CA MET A 389 9.42 8.83 17.99
C MET A 389 10.74 8.67 17.25
N GLY A 390 11.71 9.57 17.48
CA GLY A 390 13.03 9.57 16.83
C GLY A 390 14.19 9.13 17.72
N GLY A 391 13.92 8.49 18.87
CA GLY A 391 14.95 7.91 19.74
C GLY A 391 15.97 8.94 20.24
N GLY A 392 15.60 10.23 20.24
CA GLY A 392 16.49 11.32 20.63
C GLY A 392 17.55 11.71 19.59
N ARG A 393 17.58 11.08 18.41
CA ARG A 393 18.64 11.28 17.41
C ARG A 393 18.42 12.50 16.51
N PRO A 394 17.21 12.77 15.99
CA PRO A 394 17.03 13.92 15.10
C PRO A 394 17.42 15.23 15.77
N ALA A 395 18.19 16.08 15.09
CA ALA A 395 18.58 17.39 15.57
C ALA A 395 17.54 18.47 15.20
N TYR A 396 16.85 18.26 14.08
CA TYR A 396 15.92 19.21 13.47
C TYR A 396 14.59 18.55 13.15
N TYR A 397 13.56 19.39 13.05
CA TYR A 397 12.24 18.99 12.58
C TYR A 397 11.55 20.12 11.84
N MET A 398 10.56 19.74 11.05
CA MET A 398 9.72 20.62 10.27
C MET A 398 8.35 19.98 10.10
N TYR A 399 7.32 20.80 10.02
CA TYR A 399 6.03 20.41 9.46
C TYR A 399 5.55 21.48 8.49
N LEU A 400 4.81 21.05 7.48
CA LEU A 400 4.15 21.93 6.54
C LEU A 400 2.89 22.47 7.19
N LYS A 401 2.80 23.79 7.30
CA LYS A 401 1.55 24.43 7.71
C LYS A 401 0.63 24.57 6.50
N ALA A 402 -0.63 24.23 6.69
CA ALA A 402 -1.66 24.45 5.68
C ALA A 402 -1.75 25.94 5.35
N GLN A 403 -1.70 26.78 6.39
CA GLN A 403 -1.74 28.23 6.24
C GLN A 403 -1.06 28.98 7.39
N GLU A 404 -0.67 30.24 7.14
CA GLU A 404 -0.23 31.20 8.16
C GLU A 404 -0.69 32.61 7.79
N ALA A 405 -1.34 33.30 8.73
CA ALA A 405 -1.70 34.71 8.58
C ALA A 405 -0.56 35.59 9.12
N ALA A 406 -0.01 36.46 8.28
CA ALA A 406 0.98 37.45 8.71
C ALA A 406 0.54 38.88 8.40
N GLY A 407 1.14 39.83 9.12
CA GLY A 407 0.79 41.25 9.06
C GLY A 407 -0.15 41.70 10.19
N ARG A 408 -0.38 43.01 10.26
CA ARG A 408 -1.26 43.62 11.27
C ARG A 408 -2.72 43.26 10.97
N TRP A 409 -3.60 43.29 11.97
CA TRP A 409 -4.99 42.81 11.84
C TRP A 409 -5.79 43.50 10.70
N TRP A 410 -5.50 44.76 10.38
CA TRP A 410 -6.11 45.52 9.27
C TRP A 410 -5.46 45.31 7.88
N ARG A 411 -4.37 44.53 7.79
CA ARG A 411 -3.66 44.17 6.55
C ARG A 411 -3.13 42.73 6.62
N ARG A 412 -3.96 41.79 7.09
CA ARG A 412 -3.59 40.37 7.16
C ARG A 412 -3.50 39.79 5.76
N ARG A 413 -2.39 39.10 5.48
CA ARG A 413 -2.24 38.23 4.31
C ARG A 413 -2.12 36.79 4.80
N THR A 414 -2.80 35.88 4.12
CA THR A 414 -2.70 34.44 4.37
C THR A 414 -1.75 33.83 3.35
N TYR A 415 -0.79 33.04 3.83
CA TYR A 415 0.14 32.27 3.02
C TYR A 415 -0.17 30.79 3.20
N TYR A 416 0.03 30.00 2.15
CA TYR A 416 -0.24 28.55 2.16
C TYR A 416 1.06 27.76 1.99
N ASN A 417 1.05 26.49 2.37
CA ASN A 417 2.21 25.59 2.31
C ASN A 417 3.44 26.19 3.00
N VAL A 418 3.25 26.68 4.22
CA VAL A 418 4.30 27.38 4.96
C VAL A 418 5.24 26.36 5.60
N SER A 419 6.50 26.38 5.19
CA SER A 419 7.57 25.56 5.74
C SER A 419 8.32 26.36 6.81
N LYS A 420 8.33 25.86 8.04
CA LYS A 420 9.17 26.41 9.10
C LYS A 420 9.98 25.32 9.76
N GLU A 421 11.28 25.54 9.83
CA GLU A 421 12.25 24.61 10.41
C GLU A 421 12.52 24.98 11.86
N TYR A 422 12.77 23.96 12.68
CA TYR A 422 13.00 24.09 14.11
C TYR A 422 14.12 23.14 14.55
N SER A 423 14.68 23.39 15.73
CA SER A 423 15.69 22.52 16.35
C SER A 423 15.20 21.96 17.67
N TYR A 424 15.44 20.67 17.92
CA TYR A 424 15.17 20.05 19.22
C TYR A 424 16.03 20.65 20.34
N ALA A 425 17.19 21.24 20.03
CA ALA A 425 18.01 21.95 21.02
C ALA A 425 17.26 23.15 21.62
N SER A 426 16.48 23.86 20.81
CA SER A 426 15.68 25.02 21.23
C SER A 426 14.38 24.66 21.94
N LEU A 427 13.97 23.39 21.87
CA LEU A 427 12.74 22.91 22.51
C LEU A 427 13.02 22.59 23.98
N TRP A 428 12.22 23.15 24.89
CA TRP A 428 12.30 22.81 26.30
C TRP A 428 11.79 21.39 26.57
N SER A 429 10.55 21.10 26.18
CA SER A 429 9.98 19.76 26.35
C SER A 429 8.91 19.38 25.35
N HIS A 430 7.89 20.21 25.16
CA HIS A 430 6.77 19.92 24.28
C HIS A 430 6.27 21.22 23.67
N ALA A 431 5.90 21.18 22.41
CA ALA A 431 5.33 22.31 21.70
C ALA A 431 4.24 21.83 20.75
N GLU A 432 3.10 22.52 20.78
CA GLU A 432 2.01 22.35 19.84
C GLU A 432 1.97 23.53 18.88
N TYR A 433 1.72 23.23 17.61
CA TYR A 433 1.61 24.23 16.56
C TYR A 433 0.31 24.07 15.78
N THR A 434 -0.25 25.21 15.36
CA THR A 434 -1.50 25.30 14.61
C THR A 434 -1.32 25.02 13.12
N TYR A 435 -2.42 24.63 12.47
CA TYR A 435 -2.52 24.40 11.03
C TYR A 435 -1.65 23.27 10.47
N PRO A 436 -1.60 22.08 11.10
CA PRO A 436 -0.93 20.92 10.51
C PRO A 436 -1.47 20.61 9.09
N SER A 437 -0.60 20.10 8.22
CA SER A 437 -0.94 19.71 6.84
C SER A 437 -0.38 18.33 6.50
N PHE A 438 -0.20 18.00 5.23
CA PHE A 438 0.10 16.64 4.79
C PHE A 438 1.55 16.18 4.97
N PHE A 439 2.46 17.01 5.49
CA PHE A 439 3.88 16.68 5.55
C PHE A 439 4.53 17.11 6.86
N CYS A 440 5.26 16.20 7.49
CA CYS A 440 6.23 16.51 8.53
C CYS A 440 7.48 15.65 8.39
N THR A 441 8.58 16.10 9.00
CA THR A 441 9.83 15.34 9.00
C THR A 441 10.73 15.77 10.14
N HIS A 442 11.58 14.84 10.57
CA HIS A 442 12.71 15.11 11.44
C HIS A 442 13.96 14.44 10.88
N TRP A 443 15.11 15.03 11.16
CA TRP A 443 16.37 14.55 10.60
C TRP A 443 17.56 14.92 11.45
N GLY A 444 18.66 14.23 11.19
CA GLY A 444 19.98 14.42 11.78
C GLY A 444 20.72 13.10 11.91
N ASN A 445 21.99 13.14 12.30
CA ASN A 445 22.82 11.94 12.48
C ASN A 445 22.83 11.00 11.26
N GLY A 446 22.87 11.56 10.05
CA GLY A 446 22.93 10.81 8.79
C GLY A 446 21.58 10.34 8.24
N ILE A 447 20.49 10.48 8.99
CA ILE A 447 19.18 9.93 8.64
C ILE A 447 18.04 10.94 8.81
N GLY A 448 17.05 10.84 7.94
CA GLY A 448 15.80 11.59 8.02
C GLY A 448 14.61 10.66 7.88
N ARG A 449 13.54 10.97 8.60
CA ARG A 449 12.25 10.27 8.50
C ARG A 449 11.13 11.28 8.32
N ALA A 450 10.51 11.22 7.16
CA ALA A 450 9.33 12.00 6.83
C ALA A 450 8.07 11.18 7.03
N VAL A 451 6.99 11.87 7.36
CA VAL A 451 5.63 11.33 7.32
C VAL A 451 4.81 12.16 6.33
N PHE A 452 4.16 11.45 5.41
CA PHE A 452 3.17 12.00 4.51
C PHE A 452 1.80 11.54 4.94
N LEU A 453 0.86 12.48 5.05
CA LEU A 453 -0.55 12.19 5.22
C LEU A 453 -1.26 12.32 3.87
N SER A 454 -2.29 11.53 3.71
CA SER A 454 -3.26 11.71 2.64
C SER A 454 -4.11 12.96 2.86
N ARG A 455 -4.79 13.43 1.81
CA ARG A 455 -5.82 14.47 1.92
C ARG A 455 -6.92 14.03 2.86
N SER A 456 -7.41 12.81 2.69
CA SER A 456 -8.42 12.21 3.56
C SER A 456 -7.99 12.16 5.03
N ALA A 457 -6.71 11.92 5.32
CA ALA A 457 -6.15 11.96 6.66
C ALA A 457 -6.09 13.40 7.18
N VAL A 458 -5.66 14.37 6.37
CA VAL A 458 -5.71 15.78 6.76
C VAL A 458 -7.15 16.21 7.05
N ASP A 459 -8.13 15.83 6.22
CA ASP A 459 -9.53 16.16 6.45
C ASP A 459 -10.03 15.54 7.76
N ALA A 460 -9.75 14.25 8.00
CA ALA A 460 -10.06 13.59 9.26
C ALA A 460 -9.44 14.32 10.47
N LEU A 461 -8.21 14.85 10.31
CA LEU A 461 -7.54 15.62 11.36
C LEU A 461 -8.36 16.85 11.81
N TYR A 462 -8.95 17.57 10.86
CA TYR A 462 -9.76 18.76 11.13
C TYR A 462 -11.19 18.40 11.54
N ASP A 463 -11.79 17.37 10.96
CA ASP A 463 -13.20 17.03 11.19
C ASP A 463 -13.45 16.31 12.52
N VAL A 464 -12.55 15.40 12.90
CA VAL A 464 -12.73 14.57 14.11
C VAL A 464 -12.51 15.38 15.39
N GLY A 465 -11.41 16.14 15.45
CA GLY A 465 -11.06 16.89 16.65
C GLY A 465 -11.48 18.37 16.63
N GLY A 466 -11.63 18.98 15.46
CA GLY A 466 -11.99 20.39 15.31
C GLY A 466 -10.89 21.40 15.68
N ARG A 467 -9.79 20.97 16.32
CA ARG A 467 -8.67 21.83 16.72
C ARG A 467 -7.32 21.14 16.56
N PRO A 468 -6.94 20.75 15.35
CA PRO A 468 -5.77 19.93 15.18
C PRO A 468 -4.47 20.66 15.49
N ARG A 469 -3.47 19.88 15.92
CA ARG A 469 -2.11 20.33 16.19
C ARG A 469 -1.10 19.42 15.51
N PHE A 470 -0.01 20.05 15.09
CA PHE A 470 1.26 19.34 14.97
C PHE A 470 2.00 19.55 16.28
N ALA A 471 2.38 18.47 16.94
CA ALA A 471 3.12 18.53 18.19
C ALA A 471 4.47 17.84 18.08
N VAL A 472 5.37 18.23 18.98
CA VAL A 472 6.68 17.63 19.13
C VAL A 472 7.00 17.44 20.60
N THR A 473 7.51 16.27 20.96
CA THR A 473 7.91 15.97 22.33
C THR A 473 9.40 15.60 22.37
N LYS A 474 10.15 16.34 23.18
CA LYS A 474 11.60 16.16 23.34
C LYS A 474 11.93 14.98 24.24
N TRP A 475 11.16 14.80 25.32
CA TRP A 475 11.49 13.88 26.40
C TRP A 475 10.42 12.82 26.59
N ALA A 476 10.83 11.56 26.63
CA ALA A 476 10.05 10.45 27.17
C ALA A 476 10.01 10.53 28.71
N PRO A 477 9.19 9.69 29.40
CA PRO A 477 9.22 9.57 30.86
C PRO A 477 10.64 9.35 31.39
N GLY A 478 10.93 9.73 32.64
CA GLY A 478 12.29 9.59 33.19
C GLY A 478 13.37 10.46 32.54
N GLY A 479 13.01 11.36 31.61
CA GLY A 479 13.94 12.35 31.03
C GLY A 479 14.78 11.82 29.86
N LEU A 480 14.42 10.67 29.28
CA LEU A 480 15.13 10.13 28.11
C LEU A 480 14.79 10.93 26.84
N PRO A 481 15.78 11.34 26.02
CA PRO A 481 15.52 11.96 24.71
C PRO A 481 14.64 11.08 23.81
N GLN A 482 13.60 11.67 23.21
CA GLN A 482 12.63 11.00 22.33
C GLN A 482 12.56 11.64 20.95
N HIS A 483 12.42 12.96 20.88
CA HIS A 483 12.33 13.74 19.64
C HIS A 483 11.23 13.24 18.67
N SER A 484 9.98 13.27 19.12
CA SER A 484 8.82 12.83 18.34
C SER A 484 8.24 13.90 17.42
N LEU A 485 7.61 13.42 16.35
CA LEU A 485 6.67 14.14 15.49
C LEU A 485 5.27 13.60 15.76
N GLU A 486 4.30 14.47 15.98
CA GLU A 486 2.96 14.08 16.43
C GLU A 486 1.89 14.85 15.66
N TYR A 487 0.86 14.13 15.23
CA TYR A 487 -0.36 14.72 14.69
C TYR A 487 -1.49 14.46 15.66
N GLU A 488 -2.08 15.55 16.13
CA GLU A 488 -3.13 15.54 17.13
C GLU A 488 -4.43 16.03 16.48
N PHE A 489 -5.49 15.24 16.63
CA PHE A 489 -6.84 15.69 16.38
C PHE A 489 -7.20 16.84 17.35
N TYR A 490 -6.73 16.74 18.60
CA TYR A 490 -7.04 17.70 19.65
C TYR A 490 -5.86 17.91 20.60
N PRO A 491 -5.60 19.16 21.04
CA PRO A 491 -4.46 19.49 21.90
C PRO A 491 -4.51 18.78 23.25
N VAL A 492 -3.33 18.55 23.82
CA VAL A 492 -3.11 17.79 25.07
C VAL A 492 -3.57 18.56 26.32
N ASP A 493 -3.71 19.87 26.22
CA ASP A 493 -4.09 20.75 27.34
C ASP A 493 -5.61 20.92 27.52
N ARG A 494 -6.42 20.28 26.67
CA ARG A 494 -7.88 20.42 26.67
C ARG A 494 -8.59 19.09 26.56
N ALA A 495 -9.75 19.02 27.20
CA ALA A 495 -10.64 17.88 27.12
C ALA A 495 -11.44 17.89 25.81
N ILE A 496 -11.59 16.72 25.20
CA ILE A 496 -12.49 16.44 24.09
C ILE A 496 -13.39 15.25 24.46
N THR A 497 -14.63 15.27 23.98
CA THR A 497 -15.54 14.12 24.08
C THR A 497 -15.71 13.52 22.70
N VAL A 498 -15.31 12.27 22.54
CA VAL A 498 -15.60 11.48 21.34
C VAL A 498 -16.80 10.60 21.62
N ARG A 499 -17.81 10.65 20.75
CA ARG A 499 -19.09 9.96 20.96
C ARG A 499 -19.02 8.54 20.43
N ARG A 500 -19.77 7.64 21.06
CA ARG A 500 -20.04 6.31 20.52
C ARG A 500 -20.56 6.41 19.08
N GLY A 501 -20.10 5.52 18.22
CA GLY A 501 -20.44 5.47 16.79
C GLY A 501 -19.62 6.41 15.91
N THR A 502 -18.72 7.22 16.48
CA THR A 502 -17.74 7.96 15.68
C THR A 502 -16.79 6.98 14.99
N ALA A 503 -16.65 7.11 13.67
CA ALA A 503 -15.81 6.26 12.86
C ALA A 503 -15.04 7.10 11.84
N TYR A 504 -13.76 6.81 11.65
CA TYR A 504 -12.91 7.50 10.69
C TYR A 504 -11.76 6.61 10.24
N SER A 505 -11.21 6.96 9.10
CA SER A 505 -10.07 6.27 8.50
C SER A 505 -9.04 7.28 8.07
N TYR A 506 -7.77 6.92 8.16
CA TYR A 506 -6.65 7.71 7.66
C TYR A 506 -5.53 6.79 7.27
N TRP A 507 -4.63 7.28 6.43
CA TRP A 507 -3.37 6.61 6.20
C TRP A 507 -2.22 7.60 6.24
N PHE A 508 -1.07 7.07 6.61
CA PHE A 508 0.18 7.80 6.62
C PHE A 508 1.29 6.95 6.02
N VAL A 509 2.22 7.61 5.36
CA VAL A 509 3.39 6.99 4.74
C VAL A 509 4.63 7.46 5.46
N ILE A 510 5.47 6.54 5.90
CA ILE A 510 6.79 6.80 6.44
C ILE A 510 7.80 6.68 5.31
N TYR A 511 8.61 7.72 5.12
CA TYR A 511 9.66 7.76 4.10
C TYR A 511 11.01 8.03 4.73
N MET A 512 12.00 7.20 4.41
CA MET A 512 13.36 7.32 4.95
C MET A 512 14.32 7.90 3.91
N TYR A 513 15.16 8.84 4.33
CA TYR A 513 16.12 9.51 3.46
C TYR A 513 17.42 9.80 4.19
N SER A 514 18.51 10.00 3.43
CA SER A 514 19.78 10.44 4.00
C SER A 514 19.74 11.94 4.28
N ALA A 515 20.23 12.35 5.44
CA ALA A 515 20.20 13.75 5.87
C ALA A 515 21.40 14.11 6.74
N GLU A 516 21.93 15.31 6.54
CA GLU A 516 22.98 15.89 7.38
C GLU A 516 22.41 16.66 8.58
N ASP A 517 23.23 16.92 9.59
CA ASP A 517 22.87 17.78 10.74
C ASP A 517 22.86 19.27 10.37
N ARG A 518 22.00 19.65 9.42
CA ARG A 518 21.83 21.05 9.01
C ARG A 518 20.40 21.37 8.58
N GLN A 519 20.06 22.65 8.60
CA GLN A 519 18.78 23.15 8.09
C GLN A 519 18.61 22.90 6.59
N GLY A 520 17.37 22.66 6.17
CA GLY A 520 16.98 22.55 4.77
C GLY A 520 16.92 21.13 4.19
N GLU A 521 17.38 20.11 4.93
CA GLU A 521 17.43 18.73 4.45
C GLU A 521 16.05 18.10 4.23
N TRP A 522 15.00 18.63 4.87
CA TRP A 522 13.60 18.23 4.65
C TRP A 522 13.19 18.28 3.17
N ARG A 523 13.83 19.12 2.36
CA ARG A 523 13.56 19.26 0.93
C ARG A 523 13.80 17.96 0.16
N ARG A 524 14.74 17.12 0.61
CA ARG A 524 15.04 15.81 0.00
C ARG A 524 13.86 14.84 0.09
N ALA A 525 13.03 14.96 1.12
CA ALA A 525 11.79 14.20 1.23
C ALA A 525 10.62 14.93 0.56
N TYR A 526 10.50 16.25 0.75
CA TYR A 526 9.35 17.02 0.26
C TYR A 526 9.18 16.98 -1.27
N ILE A 527 10.25 16.80 -2.04
CA ILE A 527 10.14 16.60 -3.50
C ILE A 527 9.24 15.42 -3.86
N TYR A 528 9.15 14.40 -3.01
CA TYR A 528 8.32 13.21 -3.22
C TYR A 528 6.90 13.36 -2.67
N ALA A 529 6.57 14.44 -1.95
CA ALA A 529 5.26 14.61 -1.33
C ALA A 529 4.07 14.41 -2.30
N PRO A 530 4.11 14.93 -3.54
CA PRO A 530 3.05 14.68 -4.51
C PRO A 530 2.79 13.19 -4.81
N MET A 531 3.79 12.32 -4.68
CA MET A 531 3.56 10.88 -4.89
C MET A 531 2.52 10.30 -3.94
N PHE A 532 2.35 10.90 -2.76
CA PHE A 532 1.50 10.39 -1.69
C PHE A 532 0.26 11.27 -1.48
N LEU A 533 -0.16 12.02 -2.50
CA LEU A 533 -1.40 12.80 -2.45
C LEU A 533 -2.36 12.26 -3.51
N GLU A 534 -3.61 12.07 -3.11
CA GLU A 534 -4.69 11.57 -3.96
C GLU A 534 -4.85 12.43 -5.23
N ASP A 535 -4.64 13.75 -5.09
CA ASP A 535 -4.66 14.73 -6.19
C ASP A 535 -3.72 14.38 -7.35
N TYR A 536 -2.68 13.58 -7.09
CA TYR A 536 -1.67 13.18 -8.08
C TYR A 536 -1.54 11.65 -8.20
N ALA A 537 -2.55 10.89 -7.75
CA ALA A 537 -2.59 9.45 -7.96
C ALA A 537 -2.40 9.11 -9.44
N PRO A 538 -1.66 8.04 -9.78
CA PRO A 538 -1.40 7.69 -11.18
C PRO A 538 -2.69 7.29 -11.88
N SER A 539 -2.82 7.68 -13.15
CA SER A 539 -3.91 7.24 -14.02
C SER A 539 -3.59 5.91 -14.68
N ILE A 540 -4.64 5.17 -15.08
CA ILE A 540 -4.50 3.92 -15.83
C ILE A 540 -5.46 3.85 -17.02
N ARG A 541 -4.97 3.36 -18.15
CA ARG A 541 -5.79 3.10 -19.35
C ARG A 541 -5.27 1.92 -20.14
N VAL A 542 -6.14 1.26 -20.90
CA VAL A 542 -5.74 0.22 -21.85
C VAL A 542 -5.11 0.86 -23.08
N ALA A 543 -3.95 0.35 -23.49
CA ALA A 543 -3.30 0.73 -24.74
C ALA A 543 -3.56 -0.30 -25.85
N GLU A 544 -3.49 -1.59 -25.53
CA GLU A 544 -3.60 -2.66 -26.51
C GLU A 544 -4.12 -3.95 -25.88
N VAL A 545 -4.88 -4.73 -26.66
CA VAL A 545 -5.14 -6.14 -26.40
C VAL A 545 -4.73 -6.91 -27.65
N SER A 546 -3.78 -7.84 -27.52
CA SER A 546 -3.27 -8.58 -28.66
C SER A 546 -3.93 -9.96 -28.75
N GLY A 547 -4.56 -10.24 -29.89
CA GLY A 547 -5.15 -11.53 -30.23
C GLY A 547 -4.09 -12.61 -30.50
N VAL A 548 -4.53 -13.86 -30.62
CA VAL A 548 -3.71 -14.89 -31.27
C VAL A 548 -3.69 -14.58 -32.76
N GLY A 549 -2.62 -13.95 -33.24
CA GLY A 549 -2.40 -13.75 -34.68
C GLY A 549 -2.44 -15.09 -35.41
N GLY A 550 -3.23 -15.16 -36.47
CA GLY A 550 -3.18 -16.23 -37.47
C GLY A 550 -1.96 -16.13 -38.36
#